data_AF-A0A973FKH0-F1
#
_entry.id   AF-A0A973FKH0-F1
#
_cell.length_a   1.000
_cell.length_b   1.000
_cell.length_c   1.000
_cell.angle_alpha   90.00
_cell.angle_beta   90.00
_cell.angle_gamma   90.00
#
_symmetry.space_group_name_H-M   'P 1'
#
loop_
_entity.id
_entity.type
_entity.pdbx_description
1 polymer ?
#
loop_
_entity_poly.entity_id
_entity_poly.type
_entity_poly.pdbx_seq_one_letter_code
_entity_poly.pdbx_strand_id
1 'polypeptide(L)'
;MKNFLKKFLIVFLELVIISGILWFIAEKRGIHNFGQLVPALETRIQQVIPQSFPEPSDPVVKDFSWSYKGSKYELSLTLYQSVYKFYQNEPKTYAYDGQLPNNWEEEYYGMFLKANENDQTISELVDKLKALGSKHSLNSDQIVELALAFVQAIAYDDAKAGNILAKTGNESMLYPYETLFEKHGVCSDKSLLAVSILKELGYGTAIFTYEKENHMAIGIKCPKSYSTYGSGYCYGETTSIGNKIGIIPQFDIQSKKTAEIAEIADFDQTQRQQASFQDLGQVKIYQASDGKEYAGIIEIKKIESEISQLKTRMKTLLEQISPQKETIANEITELELQKNVLEKLKDDQNFEKYNASVEKYNALLEKYKKDSKAYNENVTLYNRAVARYNVLIKQ
;
A
#
# COMPACT_ATOMS: atom_id res chain seq x y z
N MET A 1 35.27 3.58 62.25
CA MET A 1 34.07 2.90 62.82
C MET A 1 32.88 3.81 63.08
N LYS A 2 33.00 4.94 63.82
CA LYS A 2 31.85 5.79 64.18
C LYS A 2 31.04 6.36 62.98
N ASN A 3 31.69 6.71 61.86
CA ASN A 3 30.99 7.21 60.66
C ASN A 3 30.28 6.11 59.85
N PHE A 4 30.73 4.86 59.94
CA PHE A 4 30.10 3.73 59.25
C PHE A 4 28.81 3.32 59.97
N LEU A 5 28.84 3.22 61.30
CA LEU A 5 27.63 2.95 62.10
C LEU A 5 26.56 4.04 61.93
N LYS A 6 26.95 5.32 61.84
CA LYS A 6 25.98 6.41 61.60
C LYS A 6 25.30 6.30 60.24
N LYS A 7 26.05 5.99 59.17
CA LYS A 7 25.46 5.78 57.82
C LYS A 7 24.56 4.56 57.79
N PHE A 8 24.97 3.48 58.46
CA PHE A 8 24.16 2.26 58.54
C PHE A 8 22.86 2.49 59.32
N LEU A 9 22.90 3.29 60.40
CA LEU A 9 21.72 3.64 61.18
C LEU A 9 20.73 4.49 60.38
N ILE A 10 21.22 5.41 59.53
CA ILE A 10 20.40 6.26 58.66
C ILE A 10 19.71 5.40 57.58
N VAL A 11 20.46 4.54 56.89
CA VAL A 11 19.90 3.62 55.88
C VAL A 11 18.87 2.67 56.50
N PHE A 12 19.13 2.18 57.71
CA PHE A 12 18.18 1.33 58.43
C PHE A 12 16.91 2.09 58.80
N LEU A 13 17.02 3.34 59.26
CA LEU A 13 15.86 4.20 59.56
C LEU A 13 15.03 4.50 58.32
N GLU A 14 15.67 4.78 57.18
CA GLU A 14 14.99 5.01 55.90
C GLU A 14 14.24 3.76 55.43
N LEU A 15 14.85 2.58 55.54
CA LEU A 15 14.20 1.30 55.20
C LEU A 15 13.00 1.00 56.10
N VAL A 16 13.09 1.31 57.40
CA VAL A 16 11.96 1.16 58.34
C VAL A 16 10.82 2.11 57.97
N ILE A 17 11.11 3.37 57.63
CA ILE A 17 10.10 4.35 57.21
C ILE A 17 9.41 3.90 55.90
N ILE A 18 10.18 3.48 54.90
CA ILE A 18 9.66 2.97 53.63
C ILE A 18 8.79 1.73 53.86
N SER A 19 9.22 0.81 54.73
CA SER A 19 8.46 -0.39 55.08
C SER A 19 7.13 -0.06 55.78
N GLY A 20 7.12 0.95 56.65
CA GLY A 20 5.92 1.42 57.35
C GLY A 20 4.91 2.11 56.41
N ILE A 21 5.40 2.88 55.43
CA ILE A 21 4.57 3.50 54.39
C ILE A 21 3.94 2.42 53.49
N LEU A 22 4.74 1.43 53.08
CA LEU A 22 4.26 0.29 52.30
C LEU A 22 3.22 -0.54 53.08
N TRP A 23 3.43 -0.72 54.37
CA TRP A 23 2.48 -1.40 55.26
C TRP A 23 1.16 -0.65 55.38
N PHE A 24 1.19 0.67 55.59
CA PHE A 24 0.00 1.52 55.67
C PHE A 24 -0.80 1.54 54.36
N ILE A 25 -0.12 1.54 53.20
CA ILE A 25 -0.76 1.49 51.88
C ILE A 25 -1.41 0.11 51.64
N ALA A 26 -0.74 -0.98 52.02
CA ALA A 26 -1.27 -2.33 51.88
C ALA A 26 -2.51 -2.56 52.77
N GLU A 27 -2.50 -2.05 54.00
CA GLU A 27 -3.63 -2.13 54.93
C GLU A 27 -4.85 -1.35 54.42
N LYS A 28 -4.67 -0.13 53.90
CA LYS A 28 -5.75 0.66 53.29
C LYS A 28 -6.34 0.04 52.01
N ARG A 29 -5.62 -0.86 51.35
CA ARG A 29 -6.07 -1.57 50.14
C ARG A 29 -6.52 -3.01 50.40
N GLY A 30 -6.59 -3.44 51.66
CA GLY A 30 -7.07 -4.79 52.04
C GLY A 30 -6.12 -5.93 51.65
N ILE A 31 -4.82 -5.66 51.50
CA ILE A 31 -3.83 -6.64 51.06
C ILE A 31 -3.13 -7.24 52.28
N HIS A 32 -3.50 -8.47 52.64
CA HIS A 32 -3.01 -9.15 53.85
C HIS A 32 -1.84 -10.13 53.62
N ASN A 33 -1.34 -10.26 52.38
CA ASN A 33 -0.36 -11.28 52.03
C ASN A 33 0.83 -10.71 51.24
N PHE A 34 1.86 -10.26 51.97
CA PHE A 34 3.06 -9.61 51.41
C PHE A 34 3.94 -10.53 50.54
N GLY A 35 3.82 -11.86 50.69
CA GLY A 35 4.57 -12.83 49.88
C GLY A 35 4.23 -12.80 48.38
N GLN A 36 3.05 -12.29 48.00
CA GLN A 36 2.64 -12.08 46.61
C GLN A 36 2.93 -10.67 46.09
N LEU A 37 3.20 -9.72 46.99
CA LEU A 37 3.55 -8.34 46.64
C LEU A 37 4.97 -8.23 46.09
N VAL A 38 5.93 -9.03 46.58
CA VAL A 38 7.33 -8.92 46.15
C VAL A 38 7.51 -9.29 44.66
N PRO A 39 6.99 -10.44 44.16
CA PRO A 39 7.10 -10.76 42.73
C PRO A 39 6.29 -9.80 41.86
N ALA A 40 5.11 -9.35 42.33
CA ALA A 40 4.27 -8.41 41.62
C ALA A 40 4.90 -7.02 41.54
N LEU A 41 5.55 -6.55 42.62
CA LEU A 41 6.32 -5.31 42.65
C LEU A 41 7.60 -5.42 41.84
N GLU A 42 8.33 -6.55 41.88
CA GLU A 42 9.50 -6.78 41.03
C GLU A 42 9.11 -6.76 39.54
N THR A 43 8.01 -7.42 39.16
CA THR A 43 7.48 -7.39 37.79
C THR A 43 7.07 -5.97 37.39
N ARG A 44 6.42 -5.22 38.28
CA ARG A 44 6.01 -3.82 38.03
C ARG A 44 7.21 -2.87 38.01
N ILE A 45 8.26 -3.11 38.79
CA ILE A 45 9.50 -2.33 38.81
C ILE A 45 10.32 -2.61 37.55
N GLN A 46 10.40 -3.87 37.09
CA GLN A 46 11.02 -4.21 35.80
C GLN A 46 10.27 -3.61 34.61
N GLN A 47 8.94 -3.46 34.70
CA GLN A 47 8.15 -2.77 33.68
C GLN A 47 8.26 -1.23 33.73
N VAL A 48 8.76 -0.66 34.84
CA VAL A 48 8.79 0.80 35.08
C VAL A 48 10.19 1.40 35.02
N ILE A 49 11.26 0.61 35.12
CA ILE A 49 12.61 1.10 34.82
C ILE A 49 12.73 1.19 33.29
N PRO A 50 12.86 2.39 32.70
CA PRO A 50 13.10 2.52 31.27
C PRO A 50 14.37 1.74 30.96
N GLN A 51 14.31 0.76 30.06
CA GLN A 51 15.54 0.14 29.57
C GLN A 51 16.36 1.26 28.91
N SER A 52 17.59 1.46 29.37
CA SER A 52 18.52 2.32 28.65
C SER A 52 18.73 1.72 27.27
N PHE A 53 18.75 2.56 26.23
CA PHE A 53 19.05 2.11 24.88
C PHE A 53 20.39 1.35 24.87
N PRO A 54 20.47 0.15 24.29
CA PRO A 54 21.66 -0.66 24.38
C PRO A 54 22.76 -0.14 23.45
N GLU A 55 24.01 -0.37 23.83
CA GLU A 55 25.11 -0.27 22.87
C GLU A 55 24.88 -1.25 21.70
N PRO A 56 25.05 -0.83 20.44
CA PRO A 56 24.91 -1.70 19.29
C PRO A 56 25.92 -2.87 19.33
N SER A 57 25.42 -4.10 19.39
CA SER A 57 26.24 -5.33 19.41
C SER A 57 25.65 -6.40 18.50
N ASP A 58 26.50 -7.34 18.08
CA ASP A 58 26.16 -8.45 17.19
C ASP A 58 25.51 -7.96 15.88
N PRO A 59 26.30 -7.30 14.99
CA PRO A 59 25.79 -6.73 13.77
C PRO A 59 25.29 -7.81 12.80
N VAL A 60 24.17 -7.52 12.14
CA VAL A 60 23.51 -8.33 11.12
C VAL A 60 23.21 -7.44 9.92
N VAL A 61 23.79 -7.78 8.77
CA VAL A 61 23.51 -7.07 7.52
C VAL A 61 22.19 -7.56 6.95
N LYS A 62 21.29 -6.62 6.63
CA LYS A 62 20.01 -6.86 5.96
C LYS A 62 20.01 -6.19 4.60
N ASP A 63 19.92 -7.01 3.56
CA ASP A 63 19.84 -6.53 2.17
C ASP A 63 18.39 -6.43 1.70
N PHE A 64 18.07 -5.34 1.03
CA PHE A 64 16.76 -5.05 0.45
C PHE A 64 16.92 -4.77 -1.04
N SER A 65 15.98 -5.27 -1.83
CA SER A 65 15.92 -5.06 -3.28
C SER A 65 14.48 -4.84 -3.69
N TRP A 66 14.20 -3.77 -4.42
CA TRP A 66 12.87 -3.45 -4.90
C TRP A 66 12.91 -2.73 -6.25
N SER A 67 11.76 -2.58 -6.88
CA SER A 67 11.62 -1.85 -8.14
C SER A 67 10.76 -0.61 -7.96
N TYR A 68 11.16 0.49 -8.60
CA TYR A 68 10.39 1.72 -8.65
C TYR A 68 10.59 2.39 -10.00
N LYS A 69 9.49 2.74 -10.70
CA LYS A 69 9.49 3.33 -12.05
C LYS A 69 10.41 2.61 -13.04
N GLY A 70 10.31 1.27 -13.09
CA GLY A 70 11.09 0.42 -14.00
C GLY A 70 12.58 0.29 -13.67
N SER A 71 13.06 0.94 -12.60
CA SER A 71 14.45 0.82 -12.13
C SER A 71 14.52 -0.10 -10.90
N LYS A 72 15.58 -0.91 -10.83
CA LYS A 72 15.89 -1.74 -9.65
C LYS A 72 16.73 -0.93 -8.66
N TYR A 73 16.36 -0.99 -7.38
CA TYR A 73 17.06 -0.37 -6.27
C TYR A 73 17.51 -1.44 -5.29
N GLU A 74 18.68 -1.22 -4.69
CA GLU A 74 19.27 -2.11 -3.70
C GLU A 74 19.83 -1.27 -2.54
N LEU A 75 19.67 -1.77 -1.32
CA LEU A 75 20.12 -1.10 -0.10
C LEU A 75 20.46 -2.13 0.96
N SER A 76 21.61 -1.95 1.61
CA SER A 76 22.01 -2.74 2.78
C SER A 76 22.00 -1.88 4.05
N LEU A 77 21.39 -2.41 5.11
CA LEU A 77 21.42 -1.86 6.47
C LEU A 77 22.24 -2.79 7.37
N THR A 78 23.06 -2.22 8.24
CA THR A 78 23.63 -2.97 9.36
C THR A 78 22.72 -2.74 10.55
N LEU A 79 22.03 -3.79 10.99
CA LEU A 79 21.21 -3.78 12.19
C LEU A 79 21.92 -4.59 13.27
N TYR A 80 21.49 -4.46 14.51
CA TYR A 80 22.12 -5.06 15.69
C TYR A 80 21.12 -5.91 16.47
N GLN A 81 21.56 -7.09 16.92
CA GLN A 81 20.74 -7.99 17.72
C GLN A 81 20.39 -7.39 19.09
N SER A 82 21.28 -6.56 19.67
CA SER A 82 21.02 -5.87 20.94
C SER A 82 19.84 -4.91 20.83
N VAL A 83 19.80 -4.10 19.78
CA VAL A 83 18.71 -3.15 19.53
C VAL A 83 17.41 -3.88 19.15
N TYR A 84 17.47 -5.00 18.42
CA TYR A 84 16.28 -5.83 18.18
C TYR A 84 15.68 -6.34 19.49
N LYS A 85 16.51 -6.88 20.39
CA LYS A 85 16.07 -7.35 21.72
C LYS A 85 15.51 -6.23 22.58
N PHE A 86 16.04 -5.01 22.47
CA PHE A 86 15.49 -3.84 23.14
C PHE A 86 14.04 -3.60 22.70
N TYR A 87 13.77 -3.46 21.40
CA TYR A 87 12.40 -3.26 20.91
C TYR A 87 11.47 -4.45 21.12
N GLN A 88 11.98 -5.69 21.16
CA GLN A 88 11.19 -6.85 21.54
C GLN A 88 10.65 -6.76 22.98
N ASN A 89 11.38 -6.09 23.87
CA ASN A 89 11.01 -5.91 25.27
C ASN A 89 10.23 -4.61 25.52
N GLU A 90 10.12 -3.73 24.52
CA GLU A 90 9.33 -2.52 24.63
C GLU A 90 7.82 -2.83 24.68
N PRO A 91 7.00 -2.01 25.35
CA PRO A 91 5.58 -2.30 25.55
C PRO A 91 4.78 -2.33 24.25
N LYS A 92 4.19 -3.49 23.92
CA LYS A 92 3.31 -3.67 22.74
C LYS A 92 1.81 -3.61 23.05
N THR A 93 1.48 -3.27 24.30
CA THR A 93 0.13 -3.14 24.82
C THR A 93 -0.05 -1.78 25.47
N TYR A 94 -1.24 -1.21 25.35
CA TYR A 94 -1.57 0.05 26.01
C TYR A 94 -1.92 -0.19 27.48
N ALA A 95 -1.12 0.36 28.39
CA ALA A 95 -1.35 0.31 29.83
C ALA A 95 -2.00 1.61 30.32
N TYR A 96 -3.04 1.50 31.15
CA TYR A 96 -3.76 2.64 31.72
C TYR A 96 -4.21 2.33 33.15
N ASP A 97 -4.32 3.37 33.97
CA ASP A 97 -4.88 3.30 35.33
C ASP A 97 -6.30 3.89 35.34
N GLY A 98 -7.27 3.17 35.91
CA GLY A 98 -8.65 3.66 36.04
C GLY A 98 -9.51 3.43 34.79
N GLN A 99 -10.14 4.48 34.27
CA GLN A 99 -10.98 4.39 33.06
C GLN A 99 -10.11 4.51 31.81
N LEU A 100 -10.40 3.68 30.80
CA LEU A 100 -9.70 3.72 29.50
C LEU A 100 -9.89 5.11 28.87
N PRO A 101 -8.80 5.86 28.59
CA PRO A 101 -8.90 7.18 27.98
C PRO A 101 -9.57 7.12 26.61
N ASN A 102 -10.38 8.14 26.27
CA ASN A 102 -11.08 8.16 24.98
C ASN A 102 -10.12 8.20 23.77
N ASN A 103 -8.90 8.69 23.96
CA ASN A 103 -7.84 8.80 22.95
C ASN A 103 -6.81 7.67 23.05
N TRP A 104 -7.11 6.56 23.74
CA TRP A 104 -6.15 5.48 23.96
C TRP A 104 -5.55 4.91 22.66
N GLU A 105 -6.32 4.86 21.57
CA GLU A 105 -5.84 4.37 20.27
C GLU A 105 -4.79 5.31 19.67
N GLU A 106 -4.99 6.62 19.82
CA GLU A 106 -4.02 7.64 19.40
C GLU A 106 -2.69 7.41 20.13
N GLU A 107 -2.74 7.25 21.45
CA GLU A 107 -1.55 7.02 22.26
C GLU A 107 -0.90 5.65 21.96
N TYR A 108 -1.71 4.60 21.80
CA TYR A 108 -1.26 3.26 21.47
C TYR A 108 -0.43 3.23 20.19
N TYR A 109 -0.92 3.83 19.09
CA TYR A 109 -0.14 3.92 17.86
C TYR A 109 1.08 4.83 18.01
N GLY A 110 0.96 5.91 18.80
CA GLY A 110 2.06 6.82 19.09
C GLY A 110 3.25 6.14 19.78
N MET A 111 3.01 5.11 20.60
CA MET A 111 4.07 4.33 21.26
C MET A 111 5.06 3.73 20.25
N PHE A 112 4.57 3.21 19.12
CA PHE A 112 5.43 2.58 18.10
C PHE A 112 6.18 3.57 17.21
N LEU A 113 5.71 4.82 17.14
CA LEU A 113 6.31 5.88 16.32
C LEU A 113 7.34 6.73 17.09
N LYS A 114 7.43 6.55 18.41
CA LYS A 114 8.40 7.25 19.25
C LYS A 114 9.70 6.45 19.31
N ALA A 115 10.60 6.71 18.36
CA ALA A 115 11.94 6.13 18.38
C ALA A 115 12.72 6.60 19.62
N ASN A 116 13.64 5.76 20.09
CA ASN A 116 14.62 6.19 21.09
C ASN A 116 15.53 7.27 20.47
N GLU A 117 15.88 8.31 21.23
CA GLU A 117 16.73 9.41 20.74
C GLU A 117 18.14 8.96 20.32
N ASN A 118 18.62 7.83 20.85
CA ASN A 118 19.90 7.25 20.51
C ASN A 118 19.84 6.26 19.33
N ASP A 119 18.64 5.95 18.83
CA ASP A 119 18.45 5.08 17.67
C ASP A 119 18.45 5.90 16.37
N GLN A 120 19.51 5.75 15.58
CA GLN A 120 19.68 6.43 14.29
C GLN A 120 19.22 5.58 13.09
N THR A 121 18.61 4.41 13.31
CA THR A 121 18.31 3.45 12.23
C THR A 121 17.40 4.04 11.14
N ILE A 122 16.35 4.76 11.53
CA ILE A 122 15.41 5.36 10.55
C ILE A 122 16.06 6.54 9.82
N SER A 123 16.85 7.37 10.50
CA SER A 123 17.54 8.49 9.85
C SER A 123 18.61 8.00 8.87
N GLU A 124 19.40 6.98 9.23
CA GLU A 124 20.36 6.33 8.33
C GLU A 124 19.68 5.71 7.10
N LEU A 125 18.55 5.04 7.28
CA LEU A 125 17.75 4.50 6.18
C LEU A 125 17.25 5.62 5.26
N VAL A 126 16.73 6.71 5.83
CA VAL A 126 16.26 7.87 5.05
C VAL A 126 17.39 8.52 4.27
N ASP A 127 18.58 8.66 4.85
CA ASP A 127 19.74 9.22 4.15
C ASP A 127 20.19 8.33 2.99
N LYS A 128 20.16 7.01 3.16
CA LYS A 128 20.41 6.07 2.05
C LYS A 128 19.34 6.18 0.96
N LEU A 129 18.06 6.31 1.31
CA LEU A 129 16.97 6.52 0.35
C LEU A 129 17.11 7.85 -0.41
N LYS A 130 17.49 8.94 0.27
CA LYS A 130 17.80 10.23 -0.36
C LYS A 130 19.00 10.14 -1.30
N ALA A 131 20.03 9.39 -0.92
CA ALA A 131 21.21 9.16 -1.77
C ALA A 131 20.86 8.38 -3.04
N LEU A 132 20.04 7.32 -2.92
CA LEU A 132 19.48 6.59 -4.06
C LEU A 132 18.64 7.49 -4.95
N GLY A 133 17.78 8.32 -4.35
CA GLY A 133 16.98 9.30 -5.10
C GLY A 133 17.83 10.29 -5.86
N SER A 134 18.86 10.86 -5.22
CA SER A 134 19.79 11.81 -5.84
C SER A 134 20.54 11.17 -7.01
N LYS A 135 21.02 9.93 -6.85
CA LYS A 135 21.69 9.16 -7.91
C LYS A 135 20.79 8.96 -9.14
N HIS A 136 19.49 8.80 -8.93
CA HIS A 136 18.49 8.60 -9.99
C HIS A 136 17.76 9.89 -10.40
N SER A 137 18.23 11.07 -9.96
CA SER A 137 17.61 12.37 -10.25
C SER A 137 16.13 12.45 -9.85
N LEU A 138 15.76 11.77 -8.77
CA LEU A 138 14.41 11.79 -8.22
C LEU A 138 14.16 13.11 -7.47
N ASN A 139 12.97 13.69 -7.65
CA ASN A 139 12.49 14.80 -6.83
C ASN A 139 12.00 14.29 -5.45
N SER A 140 11.66 15.21 -4.54
CA SER A 140 11.27 14.86 -3.17
C SER A 140 10.04 13.93 -3.09
N ASP A 141 9.02 14.17 -3.91
CA ASP A 141 7.82 13.33 -3.97
C ASP A 141 8.13 11.94 -4.55
N GLN A 142 9.04 11.87 -5.51
CA GLN A 142 9.53 10.59 -6.04
C GLN A 142 10.37 9.82 -5.02
N ILE A 143 11.07 10.51 -4.10
CA ILE A 143 11.74 9.85 -2.96
C ILE A 143 10.71 9.29 -1.97
N VAL A 144 9.59 9.98 -1.74
CA VAL A 144 8.47 9.44 -0.94
C VAL A 144 7.87 8.20 -1.60
N GLU A 145 7.63 8.24 -2.91
CA GLU A 145 7.17 7.07 -3.66
C GLU A 145 8.19 5.92 -3.64
N LEU A 146 9.49 6.21 -3.74
CA LEU A 146 10.57 5.23 -3.64
C LEU A 146 10.59 4.57 -2.25
N ALA A 147 10.42 5.37 -1.19
CA ALA A 147 10.37 4.90 0.20
C ALA A 147 9.14 4.03 0.45
N LEU A 148 7.98 4.42 -0.08
CA LEU A 148 6.77 3.60 0.00
C LEU A 148 6.96 2.27 -0.76
N ALA A 149 7.55 2.31 -1.97
CA ALA A 149 7.85 1.11 -2.76
C ALA A 149 8.85 0.18 -2.04
N PHE A 150 9.83 0.74 -1.32
CA PHE A 150 10.73 -0.02 -0.45
C PHE A 150 9.94 -0.78 0.62
N VAL A 151 9.03 -0.11 1.33
CA VAL A 151 8.20 -0.77 2.36
C VAL A 151 7.28 -1.81 1.74
N GLN A 152 6.66 -1.51 0.59
CA GLN A 152 5.80 -2.45 -0.14
C GLN A 152 6.54 -3.74 -0.51
N ALA A 153 7.84 -3.66 -0.81
CA ALA A 153 8.66 -4.81 -1.19
C ALA A 153 9.11 -5.69 0.00
N ILE A 154 8.97 -5.23 1.24
CA ILE A 154 9.19 -6.08 2.43
C ILE A 154 8.13 -7.19 2.42
N ALA A 155 8.53 -8.43 2.69
CA ALA A 155 7.62 -9.57 2.56
C ALA A 155 6.39 -9.43 3.48
N TYR A 156 5.23 -9.87 3.02
CA TYR A 156 4.04 -9.92 3.86
C TYR A 156 4.06 -11.19 4.71
N ASP A 157 3.77 -11.05 6.01
CA ASP A 157 3.71 -12.20 6.92
C ASP A 157 2.31 -12.83 6.91
N ASP A 158 2.06 -13.70 5.92
CA ASP A 158 0.79 -14.40 5.75
C ASP A 158 0.45 -15.30 6.97
N ALA A 159 1.46 -15.85 7.66
CA ALA A 159 1.25 -16.71 8.83
C ALA A 159 0.76 -15.92 10.04
N LYS A 160 1.45 -14.81 10.36
CA LYS A 160 1.01 -13.87 11.40
C LYS A 160 -0.36 -13.29 11.09
N ALA A 161 -0.62 -12.91 9.84
CA ALA A 161 -1.94 -12.42 9.42
C ALA A 161 -3.03 -13.48 9.65
N GLY A 162 -2.78 -14.74 9.29
CA GLY A 162 -3.69 -15.86 9.55
C GLY A 162 -3.99 -16.04 11.04
N ASN A 163 -2.97 -15.97 11.88
CA ASN A 163 -3.09 -16.05 13.35
C ASN A 163 -3.95 -14.91 13.93
N ILE A 164 -3.70 -13.67 13.49
CA ILE A 164 -4.49 -12.49 13.90
C ILE A 164 -5.97 -12.67 13.52
N LEU A 165 -6.25 -13.11 12.30
CA LEU A 165 -7.63 -13.31 11.82
C LEU A 165 -8.36 -14.44 12.54
N ALA A 166 -7.66 -15.54 12.79
CA ALA A 166 -8.18 -16.66 13.56
C ALA A 166 -8.29 -16.34 15.06
N LYS A 167 -7.73 -15.20 15.52
CA LYS A 167 -7.57 -14.84 16.93
C LYS A 167 -6.85 -15.95 17.71
N THR A 168 -5.89 -16.59 17.06
CA THR A 168 -5.08 -17.66 17.62
C THR A 168 -3.65 -17.16 17.81
N GLY A 169 -3.08 -17.37 19.00
CA GLY A 169 -1.72 -16.93 19.33
C GLY A 169 -1.67 -15.58 20.05
N ASN A 170 -0.44 -15.12 20.29
CA ASN A 170 -0.14 -13.87 21.01
C ASN A 170 0.55 -12.85 20.08
N GLU A 171 0.06 -12.77 18.84
CA GLU A 171 0.62 -11.87 17.83
C GLU A 171 0.51 -10.42 18.30
N SER A 172 1.59 -9.66 18.11
CA SER A 172 1.66 -8.25 18.47
C SER A 172 2.27 -7.44 17.34
N MET A 173 2.02 -6.14 17.35
CA MET A 173 2.59 -5.22 16.36
C MET A 173 4.11 -5.13 16.53
N LEU A 174 4.82 -5.04 15.42
CA LEU A 174 6.27 -4.85 15.42
C LEU A 174 6.60 -3.36 15.43
N TYR A 175 7.63 -2.98 16.19
CA TYR A 175 8.27 -1.68 16.02
C TYR A 175 8.92 -1.56 14.63
N PRO A 176 9.11 -0.35 14.09
CA PRO A 176 9.78 -0.13 12.81
C PRO A 176 11.14 -0.84 12.68
N TYR A 177 11.93 -0.83 13.76
CA TYR A 177 13.21 -1.52 13.81
C TYR A 177 13.06 -3.05 13.67
N GLU A 178 12.11 -3.65 14.40
CA GLU A 178 11.82 -5.09 14.31
C GLU A 178 11.39 -5.48 12.89
N THR A 179 10.55 -4.68 12.24
CA THR A 179 10.11 -4.91 10.85
C THR A 179 11.29 -4.94 9.87
N LEU A 180 12.24 -4.02 10.01
CA LEU A 180 13.47 -4.01 9.21
C LEU A 180 14.35 -5.23 9.52
N PHE A 181 14.44 -5.61 10.79
CA PHE A 181 15.24 -6.76 11.24
C PHE A 181 14.67 -8.09 10.73
N GLU A 182 13.36 -8.28 10.82
CA GLU A 182 12.68 -9.51 10.40
C GLU A 182 12.55 -9.61 8.87
N LYS A 183 12.50 -8.47 8.17
CA LYS A 183 12.27 -8.37 6.71
C LYS A 183 10.91 -8.94 6.26
N HIS A 184 9.98 -9.09 7.18
CA HIS A 184 8.56 -9.33 6.91
C HIS A 184 7.70 -8.62 7.95
N GLY A 185 6.40 -8.52 7.68
CA GLY A 185 5.42 -7.97 8.62
C GLY A 185 4.01 -7.97 8.03
N VAL A 186 3.00 -7.74 8.86
CA VAL A 186 1.62 -7.54 8.39
C VAL A 186 1.33 -6.07 8.07
N CYS A 187 0.09 -5.75 7.66
CA CYS A 187 -0.31 -4.40 7.26
C CYS A 187 0.03 -3.32 8.31
N SER A 188 -0.12 -3.61 9.61
CA SER A 188 0.21 -2.67 10.67
C SER A 188 1.70 -2.42 10.83
N ASP A 189 2.51 -3.49 10.85
CA ASP A 189 3.96 -3.43 11.05
C ASP A 189 4.61 -2.59 9.93
N LYS A 190 4.19 -2.87 8.69
CA LYS A 190 4.66 -2.17 7.49
C LYS A 190 4.18 -0.72 7.46
N SER A 191 2.95 -0.44 7.92
CA SER A 191 2.42 0.93 7.98
C SER A 191 3.16 1.80 9.00
N LEU A 192 3.50 1.27 10.19
CA LEU A 192 4.31 1.99 11.17
C LEU A 192 5.71 2.31 10.66
N LEU A 193 6.35 1.36 9.97
CA LEU A 193 7.65 1.59 9.33
C LEU A 193 7.55 2.69 8.27
N ALA A 194 6.54 2.64 7.40
CA ALA A 194 6.33 3.66 6.38
C ALA A 194 6.09 5.06 7.00
N VAL A 195 5.25 5.16 8.03
CA VAL A 195 5.02 6.42 8.75
C VAL A 195 6.34 6.96 9.32
N SER A 196 7.14 6.12 9.97
CA SER A 196 8.42 6.53 10.56
C SER A 196 9.39 7.08 9.50
N ILE A 197 9.52 6.38 8.36
CA ILE A 197 10.37 6.81 7.24
C ILE A 197 9.87 8.14 6.64
N LEU A 198 8.57 8.27 6.40
CA LEU A 198 8.01 9.46 5.74
C LEU A 198 8.02 10.70 6.64
N LYS A 199 7.82 10.52 7.96
CA LYS A 199 8.00 11.60 8.95
C LYS A 199 9.44 12.10 8.96
N GLU A 200 10.42 11.18 8.92
CA GLU A 200 11.84 11.51 8.86
C GLU A 200 12.24 12.16 7.51
N LEU A 201 11.54 11.86 6.41
CA LEU A 201 11.64 12.61 5.15
C LEU A 201 11.01 14.03 5.23
N GLY A 202 10.30 14.35 6.31
CA GLY A 202 9.68 15.64 6.58
C GLY A 202 8.28 15.81 5.98
N TYR A 203 7.63 14.71 5.57
CA TYR A 203 6.27 14.74 5.06
C TYR A 203 5.26 14.58 6.19
N GLY A 204 4.10 15.24 6.04
CA GLY A 204 3.00 15.01 6.97
C GLY A 204 2.44 13.61 6.76
N THR A 205 2.19 12.88 7.83
CA THR A 205 1.67 11.50 7.78
C THR A 205 0.52 11.30 8.73
N ALA A 206 -0.24 10.23 8.51
CA ALA A 206 -1.22 9.70 9.44
C ALA A 206 -1.27 8.17 9.33
N ILE A 207 -1.89 7.52 10.31
CA ILE A 207 -2.26 6.09 10.26
C ILE A 207 -3.74 6.01 9.91
N PHE A 208 -4.06 5.21 8.89
CA PHE A 208 -5.44 4.93 8.51
C PHE A 208 -5.78 3.51 8.96
N THR A 209 -6.81 3.37 9.79
CA THR A 209 -7.30 2.06 10.21
C THR A 209 -8.70 1.81 9.68
N TYR A 210 -8.92 0.55 9.31
CA TYR A 210 -10.16 0.04 8.74
C TYR A 210 -10.56 -1.18 9.56
N GLU A 211 -11.32 -0.94 10.63
CA GLU A 211 -11.57 -1.95 11.66
C GLU A 211 -12.38 -3.14 11.13
N LYS A 212 -13.39 -2.88 10.30
CA LYS A 212 -14.24 -3.94 9.73
C LYS A 212 -13.41 -4.86 8.84
N GLU A 213 -12.47 -4.27 8.11
CA GLU A 213 -11.59 -4.94 7.17
C GLU A 213 -10.34 -5.49 7.86
N ASN A 214 -10.14 -5.27 9.17
CA ASN A 214 -8.89 -5.53 9.90
C ASN A 214 -7.66 -5.13 9.06
N HIS A 215 -7.66 -3.90 8.55
CA HIS A 215 -6.62 -3.38 7.67
C HIS A 215 -6.04 -2.07 8.23
N MET A 216 -4.75 -1.87 7.98
CA MET A 216 -4.04 -0.64 8.29
C MET A 216 -3.26 -0.19 7.07
N ALA A 217 -3.33 1.10 6.79
CA ALA A 217 -2.59 1.77 5.75
C ALA A 217 -2.04 3.09 6.31
N ILE A 218 -1.35 3.86 5.46
CA ILE A 218 -0.87 5.18 5.82
C ILE A 218 -1.67 6.27 5.11
N GLY A 219 -1.74 7.44 5.74
CA GLY A 219 -2.11 8.69 5.09
C GLY A 219 -0.87 9.53 4.87
N ILE A 220 -0.72 10.11 3.69
CA ILE A 220 0.38 11.04 3.36
C ILE A 220 -0.26 12.39 3.08
N LYS A 221 0.15 13.44 3.80
CA LYS A 221 -0.46 14.76 3.68
C LYS A 221 -0.39 15.21 2.22
N CYS A 222 -1.51 15.68 1.68
CA CYS A 222 -1.63 16.10 0.30
C CYS A 222 -2.70 17.18 0.17
N PRO A 223 -2.78 17.92 -0.94
CA PRO A 223 -3.77 18.98 -1.08
C PRO A 223 -5.18 18.42 -0.88
N LYS A 224 -5.96 19.07 -0.01
CA LYS A 224 -7.24 18.54 0.49
C LYS A 224 -8.23 18.14 -0.60
N SER A 225 -8.23 18.85 -1.74
CA SER A 225 -9.08 18.54 -2.91
C SER A 225 -8.80 17.17 -3.54
N TYR A 226 -7.61 16.60 -3.32
CA TYR A 226 -7.22 15.28 -3.81
C TYR A 226 -7.11 14.23 -2.70
N SER A 227 -7.28 14.64 -1.44
CA SER A 227 -7.14 13.76 -0.28
C SER A 227 -8.22 12.71 -0.21
N THR A 228 -7.84 11.54 0.29
CA THR A 228 -8.78 10.44 0.52
C THR A 228 -9.78 10.84 1.59
N TYR A 229 -11.07 10.67 1.28
CA TYR A 229 -12.20 11.04 2.14
C TYR A 229 -12.23 12.54 2.54
N GLY A 230 -11.54 13.43 1.82
CA GLY A 230 -11.44 14.84 2.19
C GLY A 230 -10.65 15.11 3.48
N SER A 231 -9.84 14.14 3.92
CA SER A 231 -9.11 14.17 5.20
C SER A 231 -7.92 15.13 5.24
N GLY A 232 -7.43 15.59 4.09
CA GLY A 232 -6.11 16.25 3.96
C GLY A 232 -4.94 15.27 3.81
N TYR A 233 -5.20 13.96 3.79
CA TYR A 233 -4.21 12.91 3.59
C TYR A 233 -4.63 11.95 2.47
N CYS A 234 -3.67 11.56 1.64
CA CYS A 234 -3.82 10.61 0.56
C CYS A 234 -3.44 9.21 1.03
N TYR A 235 -4.30 8.24 0.73
CA TYR A 235 -4.11 6.83 1.07
C TYR A 235 -2.80 6.28 0.50
N GLY A 236 -2.04 5.53 1.29
CA GLY A 236 -0.86 4.79 0.86
C GLY A 236 -0.93 3.34 1.29
N GLU A 237 -1.06 2.42 0.34
CA GLU A 237 -0.99 0.98 0.60
C GLU A 237 0.47 0.56 0.84
N THR A 238 0.70 -0.28 1.84
CA THR A 238 2.03 -0.76 2.24
C THR A 238 2.21 -2.27 2.01
N THR A 239 1.14 -3.03 1.74
CA THR A 239 1.16 -4.50 1.72
C THR A 239 1.51 -5.12 0.38
N SER A 240 1.25 -4.44 -0.73
CA SER A 240 1.53 -4.94 -2.08
C SER A 240 2.27 -3.93 -2.94
N ILE A 241 3.17 -4.47 -3.77
CA ILE A 241 4.05 -3.72 -4.65
C ILE A 241 3.25 -3.02 -5.74
N GLY A 242 3.63 -1.77 -6.04
CA GLY A 242 3.13 -1.04 -7.20
C GLY A 242 1.90 -0.18 -6.94
N ASN A 243 1.32 -0.25 -5.74
CA ASN A 243 0.23 0.64 -5.36
C ASN A 243 0.70 2.10 -5.30
N LYS A 244 -0.13 2.97 -5.88
CA LYS A 244 0.13 4.39 -5.98
C LYS A 244 -0.54 5.16 -4.84
N ILE A 245 0.10 6.24 -4.42
CA ILE A 245 -0.45 7.14 -3.39
C ILE A 245 -1.76 7.75 -3.91
N GLY A 246 -2.79 7.77 -3.06
CA GLY A 246 -4.12 8.30 -3.33
C GLY A 246 -5.04 7.37 -4.14
N ILE A 247 -4.60 6.14 -4.41
CA ILE A 247 -5.43 5.08 -5.00
C ILE A 247 -5.69 4.04 -3.92
N ILE A 248 -6.96 3.84 -3.57
CA ILE A 248 -7.37 2.71 -2.74
C ILE A 248 -7.50 1.51 -3.65
N PRO A 249 -6.69 0.46 -3.46
CA PRO A 249 -6.76 -0.70 -4.30
C PRO A 249 -7.99 -1.54 -3.97
N GLN A 250 -8.35 -2.42 -4.90
CA GLN A 250 -9.40 -3.40 -4.69
C GLN A 250 -8.82 -4.61 -3.96
N PHE A 251 -9.40 -4.98 -2.82
CA PHE A 251 -8.88 -6.04 -1.94
C PHE A 251 -9.53 -7.38 -2.24
N ASP A 252 -8.70 -8.43 -2.35
CA ASP A 252 -9.14 -9.82 -2.25
C ASP A 252 -9.60 -10.11 -0.81
N ILE A 253 -10.82 -10.58 -0.65
CA ILE A 253 -11.45 -10.84 0.65
C ILE A 253 -10.69 -11.91 1.47
N GLN A 254 -9.98 -12.85 0.81
CA GLN A 254 -9.27 -13.92 1.50
C GLN A 254 -7.81 -13.58 1.83
N SER A 255 -7.08 -13.04 0.86
CA SER A 255 -5.66 -12.69 1.06
C SER A 255 -5.45 -11.26 1.56
N LYS A 256 -6.47 -10.39 1.45
CA LYS A 256 -6.39 -8.93 1.63
C LYS A 256 -5.27 -8.28 0.83
N LYS A 257 -4.85 -8.94 -0.25
CA LYS A 257 -3.93 -8.41 -1.24
C LYS A 257 -4.72 -7.68 -2.31
N THR A 258 -4.05 -6.77 -2.99
CA THR A 258 -4.61 -5.98 -4.07
C THR A 258 -4.55 -6.77 -5.37
N ALA A 259 -5.58 -6.71 -6.21
CA ALA A 259 -5.46 -7.29 -7.54
C ALA A 259 -4.43 -6.55 -8.41
N GLU A 260 -3.68 -7.31 -9.20
CA GLU A 260 -2.82 -6.76 -10.25
C GLU A 260 -3.64 -6.14 -11.38
N ILE A 261 -3.23 -4.96 -11.84
CA ILE A 261 -3.82 -4.33 -13.02
C ILE A 261 -3.31 -5.07 -14.25
N ALA A 262 -4.17 -5.87 -14.89
CA ALA A 262 -3.82 -6.57 -16.11
C ALA A 262 -3.71 -5.62 -17.31
N GLU A 263 -2.66 -5.79 -18.13
CA GLU A 263 -2.55 -5.13 -19.44
C GLU A 263 -3.68 -5.62 -20.37
N ILE A 264 -4.21 -4.70 -21.19
CA ILE A 264 -5.22 -5.01 -22.20
C ILE A 264 -4.48 -5.32 -23.51
N ALA A 265 -4.74 -6.49 -24.09
CA ALA A 265 -4.23 -6.85 -25.41
C ALA A 265 -4.96 -6.06 -26.51
N ASP A 266 -4.35 -5.96 -27.70
CA ASP A 266 -4.97 -5.34 -28.88
C ASP A 266 -6.32 -5.99 -29.23
N PHE A 267 -7.10 -5.33 -30.11
CA PHE A 267 -8.51 -5.61 -30.45
C PHE A 267 -8.91 -7.10 -30.67
N ASP A 268 -7.97 -8.02 -30.86
CA ASP A 268 -8.25 -9.39 -31.28
C ASP A 268 -8.48 -10.41 -30.16
N GLN A 269 -8.28 -10.09 -28.87
CA GLN A 269 -8.61 -11.05 -27.78
C GLN A 269 -9.04 -10.36 -26.48
N THR A 270 -10.35 -10.29 -26.22
CA THR A 270 -10.91 -9.91 -24.91
C THR A 270 -11.63 -11.09 -24.27
N GLN A 271 -10.95 -11.76 -23.34
CA GLN A 271 -11.61 -12.30 -22.14
C GLN A 271 -10.66 -12.11 -20.96
N ARG A 272 -11.12 -11.44 -19.89
CA ARG A 272 -10.60 -11.70 -18.56
C ARG A 272 -11.66 -11.45 -17.49
N GLN A 273 -11.62 -12.37 -16.53
CA GLN A 273 -12.66 -12.77 -15.60
C GLN A 273 -12.93 -11.77 -14.48
N GLN A 274 -14.15 -11.87 -13.95
CA GLN A 274 -14.62 -11.23 -12.72
C GLN A 274 -13.87 -11.78 -11.50
N ALA A 275 -13.14 -10.91 -10.81
CA ALA A 275 -12.76 -11.12 -9.41
C ALA A 275 -13.71 -10.29 -8.52
N SER A 276 -14.06 -10.82 -7.34
CA SER A 276 -14.91 -10.14 -6.36
C SER A 276 -14.05 -9.24 -5.48
N PHE A 277 -14.35 -7.95 -5.46
CA PHE A 277 -13.61 -6.94 -4.73
C PHE A 277 -14.52 -6.19 -3.75
N GLN A 278 -13.98 -5.76 -2.62
CA GLN A 278 -14.66 -4.87 -1.68
C GLN A 278 -13.92 -3.54 -1.55
N ASP A 279 -14.69 -2.45 -1.49
CA ASP A 279 -14.19 -1.12 -1.13
C ASP A 279 -13.91 -1.06 0.38
N LEU A 280 -12.87 -0.32 0.78
CA LEU A 280 -12.61 -0.08 2.21
C LEU A 280 -13.72 0.80 2.80
N GLY A 281 -14.26 0.37 3.94
CA GLY A 281 -15.33 1.05 4.67
C GLY A 281 -14.89 2.32 5.43
N GLN A 282 -15.36 2.45 6.67
CA GLN A 282 -15.15 3.66 7.49
C GLN A 282 -13.71 3.71 8.00
N VAL A 283 -12.97 4.74 7.60
CA VAL A 283 -11.62 5.00 8.10
C VAL A 283 -11.64 5.67 9.47
N LYS A 284 -10.72 5.28 10.35
CA LYS A 284 -10.28 6.11 11.49
C LYS A 284 -8.84 6.55 11.26
N ILE A 285 -8.55 7.79 11.65
CA ILE A 285 -7.25 8.44 11.40
C ILE A 285 -6.58 8.73 12.73
N TYR A 286 -5.37 8.24 12.90
CA TYR A 286 -4.55 8.45 14.09
C TYR A 286 -3.17 9.00 13.74
N GLN A 287 -2.48 9.55 14.72
CA GLN A 287 -1.09 10.01 14.58
C GLN A 287 -0.90 10.97 13.40
N ALA A 288 -1.93 11.78 13.14
CA ALA A 288 -1.93 12.78 12.09
C ALA A 288 -0.90 13.85 12.43
N SER A 289 0.00 14.13 11.49
CA SER A 289 1.11 15.05 11.66
C SER A 289 1.20 16.01 10.48
N ASP A 290 1.62 17.23 10.79
CA ASP A 290 1.93 18.22 9.77
C ASP A 290 3.30 17.93 9.12
N GLY A 291 3.57 18.60 8.00
CA GLY A 291 4.80 18.47 7.24
C GLY A 291 4.57 18.85 5.79
N LYS A 292 5.52 18.47 4.93
CA LYS A 292 5.38 18.69 3.49
C LYS A 292 4.18 17.93 2.94
N GLU A 293 3.50 18.54 1.98
CA GLU A 293 2.47 17.90 1.19
C GLU A 293 3.09 17.13 0.02
N TYR A 294 2.56 15.94 -0.25
CA TYR A 294 2.81 15.19 -1.46
C TYR A 294 1.98 15.76 -2.61
N ALA A 295 2.64 16.48 -3.52
CA ALA A 295 2.03 17.12 -4.68
C ALA A 295 1.90 16.17 -5.90
N GLY A 296 2.66 15.07 -5.91
CA GLY A 296 2.61 14.03 -6.93
C GLY A 296 1.20 13.44 -7.15
N ILE A 297 0.30 13.58 -6.17
CA ILE A 297 -1.10 13.19 -6.30
C ILE A 297 -1.81 13.87 -7.47
N ILE A 298 -1.43 15.10 -7.83
CA ILE A 298 -2.06 15.87 -8.91
C ILE A 298 -1.87 15.13 -10.24
N GLU A 299 -0.65 14.67 -10.51
CA GLU A 299 -0.36 13.92 -11.72
C GLU A 299 -1.00 12.53 -11.67
N ILE A 300 -1.00 11.85 -10.52
CA ILE A 300 -1.70 10.56 -10.34
C ILE A 300 -3.19 10.70 -10.69
N LYS A 301 -3.87 11.74 -10.19
CA LYS A 301 -5.29 11.98 -10.44
C LYS A 301 -5.58 12.34 -11.90
N LYS A 302 -4.65 13.02 -12.56
CA LYS A 302 -4.72 13.28 -14.00
C LYS A 302 -4.59 12.00 -14.82
N ILE A 303 -3.63 11.13 -14.47
CA ILE A 303 -3.46 9.80 -15.08
C ILE A 303 -4.71 8.95 -14.86
N GLU A 304 -5.26 8.92 -13.65
CA GLU A 304 -6.48 8.19 -13.32
C GLU A 304 -7.68 8.67 -14.17
N SER A 305 -7.83 9.99 -14.31
CA SER A 305 -8.86 10.59 -15.17
C SER A 305 -8.67 10.21 -16.64
N GLU A 306 -7.44 10.27 -17.15
CA GLU A 306 -7.13 9.88 -18.53
C GLU A 306 -7.40 8.39 -18.77
N ILE A 307 -7.01 7.52 -17.84
CA ILE A 307 -7.33 6.09 -17.87
C ILE A 307 -8.85 5.87 -17.94
N SER A 308 -9.63 6.56 -17.11
CA SER A 308 -11.09 6.46 -17.11
C SER A 308 -11.69 6.90 -18.45
N GLN A 309 -11.23 8.01 -19.01
CA GLN A 309 -11.64 8.49 -20.33
C GLN A 309 -11.29 7.50 -21.44
N LEU A 310 -10.09 6.91 -21.39
CA LEU A 310 -9.66 5.87 -22.34
C LEU A 310 -10.53 4.63 -22.23
N LYS A 311 -10.87 4.17 -21.02
CA LYS A 311 -11.80 3.04 -20.82
C LYS A 311 -13.17 3.30 -21.44
N THR A 312 -13.75 4.48 -21.21
CA THR A 312 -15.02 4.88 -21.83
C THR A 312 -14.91 4.92 -23.35
N ARG A 313 -13.83 5.54 -23.87
CA ARG A 313 -13.59 5.63 -25.31
C ARG A 313 -13.43 4.25 -25.97
N MET A 314 -12.67 3.35 -25.35
CA MET A 314 -12.50 1.99 -25.82
C MET A 314 -13.84 1.25 -25.85
N LYS A 315 -14.66 1.38 -24.80
CA LYS A 315 -16.00 0.81 -24.77
C LYS A 315 -16.88 1.32 -25.92
N THR A 316 -16.95 2.64 -26.12
CA THR A 316 -17.74 3.23 -27.22
C THR A 316 -17.25 2.78 -28.60
N LEU A 317 -15.93 2.70 -28.80
CA LEU A 317 -15.36 2.20 -30.05
C LEU A 317 -15.70 0.72 -30.27
N LEU A 318 -15.64 -0.13 -29.23
CA LEU A 318 -16.04 -1.54 -29.34
C LEU A 318 -17.52 -1.69 -29.72
N GLU A 319 -18.40 -0.88 -29.14
CA GLU A 319 -19.83 -0.84 -29.47
C GLU A 319 -20.08 -0.42 -30.94
N GLN A 320 -19.19 0.38 -31.55
CA GLN A 320 -19.26 0.76 -32.96
C GLN A 320 -18.62 -0.27 -33.90
N ILE A 321 -17.46 -0.82 -33.53
CA ILE A 321 -16.71 -1.75 -34.36
C ILE A 321 -17.43 -3.09 -34.49
N SER A 322 -18.09 -3.55 -33.43
CA SER A 322 -18.80 -4.85 -33.41
C SER A 322 -19.84 -4.99 -34.54
N PRO A 323 -20.82 -4.08 -34.72
CA PRO A 323 -21.78 -4.15 -35.82
C PRO A 323 -21.14 -3.84 -37.19
N GLN A 324 -20.10 -3.00 -37.25
CA GLN A 324 -19.37 -2.74 -38.50
C GLN A 324 -18.68 -4.01 -39.03
N LYS A 325 -18.11 -4.82 -38.12
CA LYS A 325 -17.48 -6.11 -38.46
C LYS A 325 -18.48 -7.05 -39.13
N GLU A 326 -19.69 -7.16 -38.58
CA GLU A 326 -20.75 -7.99 -39.13
C GLU A 326 -21.24 -7.45 -40.49
N THR A 327 -21.42 -6.14 -40.60
CA THR A 327 -21.81 -5.46 -41.86
C THR A 327 -20.82 -5.78 -42.97
N ILE A 328 -19.52 -5.62 -42.69
CA ILE A 328 -18.45 -5.90 -43.65
C ILE A 328 -18.40 -7.37 -44.04
N ALA A 329 -18.59 -8.30 -43.10
CA ALA A 329 -18.63 -9.73 -43.39
C ALA A 329 -19.79 -10.09 -44.33
N ASN A 330 -20.96 -9.49 -44.12
CA ASN A 330 -22.12 -9.67 -44.98
C ASN A 330 -21.87 -9.08 -46.38
N GLU A 331 -21.29 -7.89 -46.48
CA GLU A 331 -20.95 -7.26 -47.76
C GLU A 331 -19.91 -8.04 -48.56
N ILE A 332 -18.91 -8.62 -47.90
CA ILE A 332 -17.95 -9.52 -48.55
C ILE A 332 -18.68 -10.72 -49.14
N THR A 333 -19.59 -11.33 -48.40
CA THR A 333 -20.40 -12.47 -48.86
C THR A 333 -21.28 -12.08 -50.06
N GLU A 334 -21.92 -10.91 -50.02
CA GLU A 334 -22.73 -10.38 -51.14
C GLU A 334 -21.88 -10.11 -52.39
N LEU A 335 -20.69 -9.53 -52.22
CA LEU A 335 -19.75 -9.28 -53.31
C LEU A 335 -19.29 -10.58 -53.97
N GLU A 336 -18.99 -11.62 -53.18
CA GLU A 336 -18.63 -12.95 -53.70
C GLU A 336 -19.79 -13.57 -54.48
N LEU A 337 -21.02 -13.50 -53.97
CA LEU A 337 -22.20 -14.02 -54.66
C LEU A 337 -22.46 -13.28 -55.98
N GLN A 338 -22.37 -11.95 -55.97
CA GLN A 338 -22.58 -11.14 -57.16
C GLN A 338 -21.46 -11.33 -58.20
N LYS A 339 -20.23 -11.58 -57.75
CA LYS A 339 -19.11 -11.96 -58.64
C LYS A 339 -19.40 -13.28 -59.37
N ASN A 340 -19.90 -14.30 -58.65
CA ASN A 340 -20.28 -15.58 -59.27
C ASN A 340 -21.40 -15.41 -60.31
N VAL A 341 -22.36 -14.51 -60.08
CA VAL A 341 -23.41 -14.16 -61.06
C VAL A 341 -22.80 -13.55 -62.32
N LEU A 342 -21.85 -12.62 -62.18
CA LEU A 342 -21.16 -12.00 -63.31
C LEU A 342 -20.38 -13.02 -64.15
N GLU A 343 -19.65 -13.93 -63.50
CA GLU A 343 -18.92 -15.01 -64.18
C GLU A 343 -19.87 -15.88 -65.02
N LYS A 344 -20.99 -16.32 -64.44
CA LYS A 344 -21.99 -17.10 -65.16
C LYS A 344 -22.61 -16.36 -66.36
N LEU A 345 -22.99 -15.09 -66.19
CA LEU A 345 -23.58 -14.29 -67.27
C LEU A 345 -22.60 -14.03 -68.42
N LYS A 346 -21.31 -13.92 -68.10
CA LYS A 346 -20.23 -13.80 -69.08
C LYS A 346 -20.08 -15.09 -69.89
N ASP A 347 -20.10 -16.24 -69.23
CA ASP A 347 -20.02 -17.56 -69.88
C ASP A 347 -21.22 -17.80 -70.80
N ASP A 348 -22.42 -17.38 -70.37
CA ASP A 348 -23.67 -17.46 -71.16
C ASP A 348 -23.75 -16.39 -72.29
N GLN A 349 -22.75 -15.52 -72.44
CA GLN A 349 -22.70 -14.40 -73.40
C GLN A 349 -23.91 -13.43 -73.31
N ASN A 350 -24.53 -13.32 -72.14
CA ASN A 350 -25.69 -12.43 -71.92
C ASN A 350 -25.25 -11.02 -71.52
N PHE A 351 -24.74 -10.26 -72.49
CA PHE A 351 -24.11 -8.96 -72.24
C PHE A 351 -25.06 -7.88 -71.68
N GLU A 352 -26.34 -7.92 -72.01
CA GLU A 352 -27.33 -6.97 -71.47
C GLU A 352 -27.52 -7.15 -69.96
N LYS A 353 -27.77 -8.39 -69.50
CA LYS A 353 -27.90 -8.70 -68.07
C LYS A 353 -26.57 -8.60 -67.32
N TYR A 354 -25.47 -8.89 -68.00
CA TYR A 354 -24.12 -8.71 -67.46
C TYR A 354 -23.87 -7.25 -67.11
N ASN A 355 -24.09 -6.31 -68.05
CA ASN A 355 -23.88 -4.89 -67.82
C ASN A 355 -24.74 -4.35 -66.66
N ALA A 356 -26.01 -4.73 -66.59
CA ALA A 356 -26.87 -4.38 -65.45
C ALA A 356 -26.39 -4.97 -64.11
N SER A 357 -25.77 -6.16 -64.12
CA SER A 357 -25.20 -6.78 -62.91
C SER A 357 -23.87 -6.16 -62.50
N VAL A 358 -23.11 -5.60 -63.45
CA VAL A 358 -21.87 -4.85 -63.17
C VAL A 358 -22.18 -3.57 -62.40
N GLU A 359 -23.25 -2.85 -62.76
CA GLU A 359 -23.68 -1.67 -62.01
C GLU A 359 -24.00 -2.01 -60.55
N LYS A 360 -24.73 -3.11 -60.31
CA LYS A 360 -25.03 -3.60 -58.95
C LYS A 360 -23.78 -3.98 -58.18
N TYR A 361 -22.86 -4.72 -58.82
CA TYR A 361 -21.58 -5.10 -58.21
C TYR A 361 -20.75 -3.87 -57.83
N ASN A 362 -20.64 -2.90 -58.73
CA ASN A 362 -19.88 -1.67 -58.47
C ASN A 362 -20.51 -0.86 -57.32
N ALA A 363 -21.84 -0.78 -57.24
CA ALA A 363 -22.51 -0.12 -56.13
C ALA A 363 -22.24 -0.82 -54.78
N LEU A 364 -22.29 -2.15 -54.73
CA LEU A 364 -21.91 -2.95 -53.56
C LEU A 364 -20.44 -2.73 -53.18
N LEU A 365 -19.55 -2.69 -54.17
CA LEU A 365 -18.12 -2.50 -53.95
C LEU A 365 -17.81 -1.12 -53.36
N GLU A 366 -18.47 -0.06 -53.84
CA GLU A 366 -18.30 1.29 -53.29
C GLU A 366 -18.87 1.41 -51.86
N LYS A 367 -20.00 0.74 -51.57
CA LYS A 367 -20.53 0.63 -50.20
C LYS A 367 -19.54 -0.08 -49.28
N TYR A 368 -19.05 -1.26 -49.68
CA TYR A 368 -18.03 -2.00 -48.95
C TYR A 368 -16.77 -1.19 -48.69
N LYS A 369 -16.23 -0.49 -49.70
CA LYS A 369 -15.03 0.35 -49.52
C LYS A 369 -15.26 1.44 -48.48
N LYS A 370 -16.43 2.07 -48.49
CA LYS A 370 -16.80 3.11 -47.52
C LYS A 370 -16.90 2.55 -46.10
N ASP A 371 -17.63 1.44 -45.94
CA ASP A 371 -17.89 0.86 -44.62
C ASP A 371 -16.62 0.19 -44.04
N SER A 372 -15.83 -0.46 -44.89
CA SER A 372 -14.49 -0.98 -44.55
C SER A 372 -13.53 0.13 -44.11
N LYS A 373 -13.52 1.28 -44.79
CA LYS A 373 -12.71 2.43 -44.38
C LYS A 373 -13.11 2.92 -42.99
N ALA A 374 -14.40 3.10 -42.73
CA ALA A 374 -14.91 3.55 -41.44
C ALA A 374 -14.58 2.56 -40.31
N TYR A 375 -14.71 1.26 -40.57
CA TYR A 375 -14.28 0.21 -39.63
C TYR A 375 -12.79 0.29 -39.32
N ASN A 376 -11.92 0.38 -40.33
CA ASN A 376 -10.48 0.44 -40.15
C ASN A 376 -10.03 1.70 -39.38
N GLU A 377 -10.70 2.83 -39.59
CA GLU A 377 -10.48 4.06 -38.81
C GLU A 377 -10.83 3.86 -37.33
N ASN A 378 -11.98 3.25 -37.02
CA ASN A 378 -12.38 2.95 -35.65
C ASN A 378 -11.44 1.95 -34.97
N VAL A 379 -11.03 0.88 -35.66
CA VAL A 379 -10.04 -0.08 -35.16
C VAL A 379 -8.70 0.61 -34.86
N THR A 380 -8.25 1.51 -35.73
CA THR A 380 -7.02 2.29 -35.52
C THR A 380 -7.13 3.19 -34.28
N LEU A 381 -8.27 3.86 -34.08
CA LEU A 381 -8.52 4.67 -32.89
C LEU A 381 -8.58 3.83 -31.61
N TYR A 382 -9.15 2.63 -31.69
CA TYR A 382 -9.21 1.70 -30.57
C TYR A 382 -7.81 1.24 -30.17
N ASN A 383 -7.01 0.75 -31.13
CA ASN A 383 -5.64 0.30 -30.86
C ASN A 383 -4.76 1.43 -30.31
N ARG A 384 -4.95 2.67 -30.78
CA ARG A 384 -4.25 3.84 -30.20
C ARG A 384 -4.66 4.09 -28.75
N ALA A 385 -5.95 3.95 -28.42
CA ALA A 385 -6.43 4.10 -27.06
C ALA A 385 -5.89 3.00 -26.12
N VAL A 386 -5.85 1.75 -26.59
CA VAL A 386 -5.22 0.61 -25.88
C VAL A 386 -3.74 0.87 -25.64
N ALA A 387 -2.99 1.28 -26.67
CA ALA A 387 -1.57 1.58 -26.54
C ALA A 387 -1.32 2.68 -25.49
N ARG A 388 -2.11 3.76 -25.49
CA ARG A 388 -2.00 4.82 -24.48
C ARG A 388 -2.37 4.32 -23.09
N TYR A 389 -3.43 3.54 -22.96
CA TYR A 389 -3.84 2.91 -21.70
C TYR A 389 -2.71 2.05 -21.11
N ASN A 390 -2.11 1.18 -21.93
CA ASN A 390 -1.02 0.29 -21.50
C ASN A 390 0.25 1.05 -21.09
N VAL A 391 0.51 2.24 -21.64
CA VAL A 391 1.58 3.11 -21.17
C VAL A 391 1.24 3.71 -19.81
N LEU A 392 0.02 4.21 -19.63
CA LEU A 392 -0.38 4.90 -18.40
C LEU A 392 -0.44 3.98 -17.18
N ILE A 393 -0.89 2.74 -17.32
CA ILE A 393 -0.93 1.78 -16.20
C ILE A 393 0.46 1.37 -15.68
N LYS A 394 1.53 1.68 -16.42
CA LYS A 394 2.93 1.41 -16.05
C LYS A 394 3.60 2.59 -15.36
N GLN A 395 3.02 3.78 -15.45
CA GLN A 395 3.52 5.00 -14.78
C GLN A 395 3.15 4.98 -13.30
#